data_AF-A0A2L0VUA2-F1
#
_entry.id   AF-A0A2L0VUA2-F1
#
_cell.length_a   1.000
_cell.length_b   1.000
_cell.length_c   1.000
_cell.angle_alpha   90.00
_cell.angle_beta   90.00
_cell.angle_gamma   90.00
#
_symmetry.space_group_name_H-M   'P 1'
#
loop_
_entity.id
_entity.type
_entity.pdbx_description
1 polymer ?
#
loop_
_entity_poly.entity_id
_entity_poly.type
_entity_poly.pdbx_seq_one_letter_code
_entity_poly.pdbx_strand_id
1 'polypeptide(L)'
;MTTDLQKTIEAAWDARDTVGVTTRGPMREAVEAALGGLDDGSLRVAERDDAGTWQVNQWLKKAVLLSFRLNDMALIEGGPGGATWWDKVPSKFAGWGDNRFRDAGFRAVPGAIVRHGAHIGKGAVLMPSFVNIGARVGEGTMVDTWATVGSCAQIGAGVHLSGGAGIGGVLEPLQAGPVVIEDGAFIGARAEVAEGVIVREGAVLSMGVYLGASTKIVDRATGEVFVGEVPAYAVVVPGSLPGKPLPDGSPGPSLYCAVIVKRVDAQTRAKTAINELLRD
;
A
#
# COMPACT_ATOMS: atom_id res chain seq x y z
N MET A 1 -6.37 -23.96 12.04
CA MET A 1 -7.04 -22.72 12.46
C MET A 1 -7.32 -21.80 11.28
N THR A 2 -6.31 -21.39 10.49
CA THR A 2 -6.50 -20.52 9.30
C THR A 2 -7.45 -21.11 8.24
N THR A 3 -7.35 -22.42 7.96
CA THR A 3 -8.22 -23.11 6.99
C THR A 3 -9.70 -23.11 7.38
N ASP A 4 -9.99 -23.16 8.69
CA ASP A 4 -11.37 -23.13 9.18
C ASP A 4 -11.94 -21.71 9.13
N LEU A 5 -11.11 -20.73 9.51
CA LEU A 5 -11.41 -19.31 9.41
C LEU A 5 -11.73 -18.89 7.97
N GLN A 6 -10.90 -19.30 7.00
CA GLN A 6 -11.12 -19.01 5.58
C GLN A 6 -12.47 -19.55 5.10
N LYS A 7 -12.80 -20.81 5.41
CA LYS A 7 -14.07 -21.43 5.02
C LYS A 7 -15.28 -20.66 5.58
N THR A 8 -15.21 -20.23 6.84
CA THR A 8 -16.30 -19.44 7.45
C THR A 8 -16.47 -18.09 6.77
N ILE A 9 -15.37 -17.41 6.43
CA ILE A 9 -15.42 -16.13 5.70
C ILE A 9 -15.98 -16.31 4.29
N GLU A 10 -15.57 -17.37 3.58
CA GLU A 10 -16.08 -17.66 2.24
C GLU A 10 -17.58 -17.97 2.27
N ALA A 11 -18.04 -18.80 3.21
CA ALA A 11 -19.46 -19.07 3.39
C ALA A 11 -20.26 -17.80 3.74
N ALA A 12 -19.72 -16.94 4.63
CA ALA A 12 -20.34 -15.66 4.96
C ALA A 12 -20.38 -14.70 3.76
N TRP A 13 -19.36 -14.73 2.89
CA TRP A 13 -19.32 -13.94 1.67
C TRP A 13 -20.36 -14.39 0.64
N ASP A 14 -20.54 -15.69 0.48
CA ASP A 14 -21.54 -16.25 -0.43
C ASP A 14 -22.96 -15.90 0.07
N ALA A 15 -23.15 -15.83 1.40
CA ALA A 15 -24.40 -15.40 2.04
C ALA A 15 -24.44 -13.89 2.41
N ARG A 16 -23.58 -13.05 1.82
CA ARG A 16 -23.37 -11.63 2.24
C ARG A 16 -24.61 -10.75 2.22
N ASP A 17 -25.64 -11.12 1.47
CA ASP A 17 -26.91 -10.39 1.41
C ASP A 17 -27.76 -10.58 2.68
N THR A 18 -27.44 -11.59 3.50
CA THR A 18 -28.03 -11.81 4.83
C THR A 18 -27.17 -11.24 5.96
N VAL A 19 -25.97 -10.73 5.63
CA VAL A 19 -25.03 -10.15 6.60
C VAL A 19 -25.31 -8.66 6.76
N GLY A 20 -25.52 -8.24 8.01
CA GLY A 20 -25.77 -6.85 8.37
C GLY A 20 -25.38 -6.51 9.81
N VAL A 21 -25.76 -5.32 10.24
CA VAL A 21 -25.36 -4.75 11.55
C VAL A 21 -25.85 -5.58 12.76
N THR A 22 -26.95 -6.32 12.59
CA THR A 22 -27.51 -7.21 13.63
C THR A 22 -26.91 -8.62 13.62
N THR A 23 -26.13 -9.00 12.60
CA THR A 23 -25.48 -10.32 12.54
C THR A 23 -24.55 -10.53 13.73
N ARG A 24 -24.59 -11.72 14.35
CA ARG A 24 -23.80 -12.13 15.52
C ARG A 24 -23.28 -13.57 15.32
N GLY A 25 -22.51 -14.07 16.28
CA GLY A 25 -22.02 -15.44 16.30
C GLY A 25 -20.87 -15.70 15.31
N PRO A 26 -20.71 -16.94 14.82
CA PRO A 26 -19.49 -17.38 14.14
C PRO A 26 -19.08 -16.54 12.93
N MET A 27 -20.03 -15.99 12.15
CA MET A 27 -19.72 -15.13 11.01
C MET A 27 -19.04 -13.82 11.43
N ARG A 28 -19.56 -13.18 12.49
CA ARG A 28 -18.99 -11.94 13.02
C ARG A 28 -17.63 -12.22 13.66
N GLU A 29 -17.56 -13.25 14.49
CA GLU A 29 -16.32 -13.67 15.16
C GLU A 29 -15.21 -13.99 14.15
N ALA A 30 -15.54 -14.65 13.03
CA ALA A 30 -14.58 -14.92 11.96
C ALA A 30 -14.07 -13.64 11.29
N VAL A 31 -14.95 -12.67 10.98
CA VAL A 31 -14.52 -11.40 10.39
C VAL A 31 -13.65 -10.60 11.36
N GLU A 32 -14.04 -10.55 12.64
CA GLU A 32 -13.26 -9.87 13.68
C GLU A 32 -11.89 -10.54 13.89
N ALA A 33 -11.82 -11.88 13.89
CA ALA A 33 -10.56 -12.61 13.96
C ALA A 33 -9.67 -12.37 12.74
N ALA A 34 -10.24 -12.35 11.53
CA ALA A 34 -9.50 -12.05 10.30
C ALA A 34 -8.93 -10.62 10.30
N LEU A 35 -9.73 -9.63 10.73
CA LEU A 35 -9.26 -8.25 10.89
C LEU A 35 -8.20 -8.14 11.99
N GLY A 36 -8.36 -8.86 13.10
CA GLY A 36 -7.35 -8.97 14.15
C GLY A 36 -6.01 -9.49 13.62
N GLY A 37 -6.04 -10.58 12.84
CA GLY A 37 -4.83 -11.13 12.22
C GLY A 37 -4.20 -10.21 11.16
N LEU A 38 -5.01 -9.43 10.44
CA LEU A 38 -4.49 -8.36 9.57
C LEU A 38 -3.88 -7.20 10.37
N ASP A 39 -4.44 -6.86 11.53
CA ASP A 39 -3.97 -5.78 12.40
C ASP A 39 -2.65 -6.12 13.10
N ASP A 40 -2.50 -7.36 13.57
CA ASP A 40 -1.30 -7.87 14.23
C ASP A 40 -0.22 -8.37 13.26
N GLY A 41 -0.58 -8.60 11.99
CA GLY A 41 0.33 -9.00 10.91
C GLY A 41 0.55 -10.50 10.76
N SER A 42 -0.15 -11.33 11.55
CA SER A 42 -0.19 -12.80 11.39
C SER A 42 -0.88 -13.23 10.10
N LEU A 43 -1.74 -12.37 9.53
CA LEU A 43 -2.35 -12.52 8.22
C LEU A 43 -1.96 -11.34 7.31
N ARG A 44 -1.92 -11.58 6.00
CA ARG A 44 -1.63 -10.54 5.00
C ARG A 44 -2.44 -10.74 3.72
N VAL A 45 -2.92 -9.65 3.14
CA VAL A 45 -3.79 -9.68 1.95
C VAL A 45 -3.10 -10.24 0.72
N ALA A 46 -1.80 -9.99 0.57
CA ALA A 46 -1.00 -10.62 -0.47
C ALA A 46 0.37 -11.00 0.08
N GLU A 47 0.93 -12.08 -0.43
CA GLU A 47 2.24 -12.62 -0.02
C GLU A 47 3.05 -13.04 -1.23
N ARG A 48 4.38 -13.03 -1.07
CA ARG A 48 5.33 -13.38 -2.12
C ARG A 48 5.72 -14.84 -1.95
N ASP A 49 5.54 -15.63 -3.00
CA ASP A 49 5.98 -17.02 -3.03
C ASP A 49 7.50 -17.16 -3.26
N ASP A 50 8.00 -18.39 -3.18
CA ASP A 50 9.43 -18.71 -3.38
C ASP A 50 9.93 -18.38 -4.80
N ALA A 51 9.02 -18.29 -5.78
CA ALA A 51 9.33 -17.89 -7.14
C ALA A 51 9.36 -16.35 -7.31
N GLY A 52 9.04 -15.60 -6.26
CA GLY A 52 9.02 -14.13 -6.27
C GLY A 52 7.73 -13.51 -6.82
N THR A 53 6.70 -14.32 -7.00
CA THR A 53 5.38 -13.89 -7.48
C THR A 53 4.48 -13.53 -6.30
N TRP A 54 3.71 -12.46 -6.45
CA TRP A 54 2.75 -12.03 -5.44
C TRP A 54 1.40 -12.72 -5.64
N GLN A 55 0.94 -13.42 -4.61
CA GLN A 55 -0.35 -14.12 -4.58
C GLN A 55 -1.31 -13.41 -3.62
N VAL A 56 -2.57 -13.31 -4.01
CA VAL A 56 -3.61 -12.60 -3.24
C VAL A 56 -4.45 -13.59 -2.43
N ASN A 57 -4.50 -13.37 -1.12
CA ASN A 57 -5.42 -14.05 -0.20
C ASN A 57 -6.81 -13.41 -0.28
N GLN A 58 -7.57 -13.75 -1.34
CA GLN A 58 -8.86 -13.10 -1.65
C GLN A 58 -9.87 -13.15 -0.49
N TRP A 59 -9.84 -14.21 0.33
CA TRP A 59 -10.73 -14.34 1.47
C TRP A 59 -10.53 -13.23 2.52
N LEU A 60 -9.30 -12.67 2.63
CA LEU A 60 -9.05 -11.52 3.51
C LEU A 60 -9.68 -10.24 2.97
N LYS A 61 -9.71 -10.05 1.65
CA LYS A 61 -10.48 -8.94 1.03
C LYS A 61 -11.97 -9.10 1.28
N LYS A 62 -12.50 -10.33 1.17
CA LYS A 62 -13.89 -10.65 1.53
C LYS A 62 -14.18 -10.33 3.00
N ALA A 63 -13.29 -10.67 3.93
CA ALA A 63 -13.44 -10.32 5.35
C ALA A 63 -13.51 -8.80 5.56
N VAL A 64 -12.63 -8.03 4.92
CA VAL A 64 -12.67 -6.55 4.95
C VAL A 64 -14.01 -6.03 4.43
N LEU A 65 -14.49 -6.52 3.29
CA LEU A 65 -15.77 -6.09 2.73
C LEU A 65 -16.98 -6.49 3.59
N LEU A 66 -16.96 -7.68 4.22
CA LEU A 66 -17.98 -8.11 5.18
C LEU A 66 -17.99 -7.21 6.42
N SER A 67 -16.83 -6.73 6.86
CA SER A 67 -16.75 -5.81 8.00
C SER A 67 -17.54 -4.52 7.76
N PHE A 68 -17.60 -4.02 6.52
CA PHE A 68 -18.38 -2.83 6.19
C PHE A 68 -19.90 -3.04 6.28
N ARG A 69 -20.36 -4.30 6.15
CA ARG A 69 -21.76 -4.71 6.34
C ARG A 69 -22.09 -4.94 7.82
N LEU A 70 -21.13 -5.49 8.56
CA LEU A 70 -21.27 -5.82 9.98
C LEU A 70 -21.23 -4.58 10.88
N ASN A 71 -20.58 -3.50 10.46
CA ASN A 71 -20.45 -2.28 11.24
C ASN A 71 -21.38 -1.18 10.72
N ASP A 72 -22.17 -0.63 11.65
CA ASP A 72 -22.99 0.55 11.37
C ASP A 72 -22.14 1.81 11.42
N MET A 73 -22.63 2.88 10.82
CA MET A 73 -22.05 4.20 10.97
C MET A 73 -22.21 4.68 12.42
N ALA A 74 -21.17 5.29 12.97
CA ALA A 74 -21.18 5.82 14.31
C ALA A 74 -20.49 7.19 14.37
N LEU A 75 -20.85 7.98 15.39
CA LEU A 75 -20.12 9.19 15.72
C LEU A 75 -18.76 8.81 16.29
N ILE A 76 -17.71 9.49 15.81
CA ILE A 76 -16.34 9.34 16.30
C ILE A 76 -15.89 10.69 16.82
N GLU A 77 -15.60 10.78 18.12
CA GLU A 77 -15.21 12.02 18.79
C GLU A 77 -13.75 12.41 18.51
N GLY A 78 -13.36 13.62 18.93
CA GLY A 78 -11.98 14.12 18.88
C GLY A 78 -11.69 15.15 17.77
N GLY A 79 -12.73 15.67 17.12
CA GLY A 79 -12.61 16.69 16.07
C GLY A 79 -12.36 18.10 16.61
N PRO A 80 -11.97 19.04 15.74
CA PRO A 80 -11.72 20.44 16.12
C PRO A 80 -12.93 21.09 16.79
N GLY A 81 -12.72 21.78 17.90
CA GLY A 81 -13.80 22.48 18.62
C GLY A 81 -14.87 21.56 19.22
N GLY A 82 -14.55 20.29 19.46
CA GLY A 82 -15.52 19.29 19.94
C GLY A 82 -16.38 18.68 18.83
N ALA A 83 -16.02 18.91 17.56
CA ALA A 83 -16.68 18.26 16.43
C ALA A 83 -16.45 16.74 16.43
N THR A 84 -17.24 16.04 15.64
CA THR A 84 -17.21 14.59 15.47
C THR A 84 -17.09 14.20 14.01
N TRP A 85 -16.53 13.03 13.74
CA TRP A 85 -16.62 12.35 12.45
C TRP A 85 -17.79 11.36 12.43
N TRP A 86 -18.14 10.87 11.24
CA TRP A 86 -19.17 9.86 10.99
C TRP A 86 -18.61 8.78 10.07
N ASP A 87 -18.21 7.65 10.64
CA ASP A 87 -17.62 6.51 9.92
C ASP A 87 -17.94 5.20 10.65
N LYS A 88 -17.67 4.06 10.02
CA LYS A 88 -17.89 2.71 10.54
C LYS A 88 -16.62 1.88 10.72
N VAL A 89 -15.45 2.44 10.35
CA VAL A 89 -14.16 1.76 10.49
C VAL A 89 -13.41 2.35 11.68
N PRO A 90 -13.16 1.58 12.75
CA PRO A 90 -12.46 2.10 13.92
C PRO A 90 -10.98 2.39 13.61
N SER A 91 -10.39 3.31 14.39
CA SER A 91 -8.95 3.52 14.42
C SER A 91 -8.23 2.27 14.93
N LYS A 92 -7.05 1.95 14.38
CA LYS A 92 -6.14 0.94 14.91
C LYS A 92 -5.86 1.17 16.39
N PHE A 93 -5.74 2.44 16.78
CA PHE A 93 -5.33 2.87 18.12
C PHE A 93 -6.50 2.96 19.12
N ALA A 94 -7.73 2.64 18.71
CA ALA A 94 -8.88 2.67 19.60
C ALA A 94 -8.63 1.76 20.82
N GLY A 95 -8.69 2.33 22.02
CA GLY A 95 -8.47 1.61 23.28
C GLY A 95 -7.02 1.23 23.59
N TRP A 96 -6.02 1.75 22.86
CA TRP A 96 -4.61 1.46 23.16
C TRP A 96 -4.11 2.24 24.38
N GLY A 97 -3.42 1.53 25.29
CA GLY A 97 -2.58 2.09 26.34
C GLY A 97 -1.10 2.15 25.93
N ASP A 98 -0.25 2.69 26.80
CA ASP A 98 1.19 2.82 26.53
C ASP A 98 1.90 1.46 26.38
N ASN A 99 1.45 0.45 27.13
CA ASN A 99 1.90 -0.93 27.00
C ASN A 99 1.80 -1.46 25.57
N ARG A 100 0.66 -1.25 24.90
CA ARG A 100 0.45 -1.76 23.53
C ARG A 100 1.31 -1.02 22.51
N PHE A 101 1.55 0.28 22.69
CA PHE A 101 2.51 1.03 21.86
C PHE A 101 3.95 0.55 22.05
N ARG A 102 4.37 0.25 23.29
CA ARG A 102 5.70 -0.28 23.60
C ARG A 102 5.92 -1.66 22.97
N ASP A 103 4.92 -2.54 23.09
CA ASP A 103 4.98 -3.89 22.51
C ASP A 103 5.03 -3.85 20.98
N ALA A 104 4.22 -2.99 20.35
CA ALA A 104 4.22 -2.83 18.89
C ALA A 104 5.51 -2.19 18.36
N GLY A 105 6.15 -1.31 19.13
CA GLY A 105 7.51 -0.83 18.87
C GLY A 105 7.68 0.08 17.64
N PHE A 106 6.59 0.65 17.11
CA PHE A 106 6.64 1.70 16.08
C PHE A 106 6.33 3.07 16.69
N ARG A 107 6.60 4.14 15.93
CA ARG A 107 6.29 5.52 16.32
C ARG A 107 5.11 6.05 15.52
N ALA A 108 4.03 6.45 16.21
CA ALA A 108 2.92 7.20 15.63
C ALA A 108 3.00 8.67 16.06
N VAL A 109 3.39 9.54 15.14
CA VAL A 109 3.44 11.00 15.37
C VAL A 109 2.00 11.55 15.37
N PRO A 110 1.63 12.51 16.24
CA PRO A 110 0.31 13.12 16.22
C PRO A 110 -0.08 13.61 14.81
N GLY A 111 -1.24 13.14 14.33
CA GLY A 111 -1.69 13.33 12.95
C GLY A 111 -1.55 12.08 12.07
N ALA A 112 -0.86 11.03 12.52
CA ALA A 112 -0.88 9.71 11.88
C ALA A 112 -2.24 9.04 12.11
N ILE A 113 -2.91 8.66 11.03
CA ILE A 113 -4.23 8.02 11.05
C ILE A 113 -4.11 6.62 10.46
N VAL A 114 -4.44 5.60 11.25
CA VAL A 114 -4.37 4.20 10.83
C VAL A 114 -5.71 3.54 11.13
N ARG A 115 -6.33 2.91 10.12
CA ARG A 115 -7.55 2.12 10.31
C ARG A 115 -7.22 0.75 10.89
N HIS A 116 -8.11 0.24 11.75
CA HIS A 116 -7.99 -1.13 12.26
C HIS A 116 -7.97 -2.14 11.11
N GLY A 117 -7.19 -3.21 11.27
CA GLY A 117 -6.93 -4.19 10.22
C GLY A 117 -5.78 -3.80 9.30
N ALA A 118 -4.97 -2.81 9.67
CA ALA A 118 -3.69 -2.50 9.04
C ALA A 118 -2.53 -2.85 9.97
N HIS A 119 -1.51 -3.52 9.44
CA HIS A 119 -0.31 -3.88 10.20
C HIS A 119 0.78 -2.82 10.04
N ILE A 120 1.44 -2.50 11.15
CA ILE A 120 2.60 -1.59 11.20
C ILE A 120 3.75 -2.33 11.89
N GLY A 121 4.84 -2.53 11.15
CA GLY A 121 6.02 -3.25 11.59
C GLY A 121 6.85 -2.48 12.62
N LYS A 122 7.64 -3.22 13.40
CA LYS A 122 8.51 -2.66 14.45
C LYS A 122 9.50 -1.66 13.88
N GLY A 123 9.75 -0.58 14.61
CA GLY A 123 10.67 0.48 14.21
C GLY A 123 10.17 1.39 13.09
N ALA A 124 8.99 1.13 12.51
CA ALA A 124 8.39 2.04 11.53
C ALA A 124 8.09 3.41 12.16
N VAL A 125 8.13 4.46 11.35
CA VAL A 125 7.80 5.82 11.75
C VAL A 125 6.65 6.33 10.88
N LEU A 126 5.52 6.62 11.52
CA LEU A 126 4.36 7.23 10.90
C LEU A 126 4.36 8.71 11.26
N MET A 127 4.74 9.55 10.30
CA MET A 127 4.51 10.99 10.35
C MET A 127 2.99 11.28 10.16
N PRO A 128 2.51 12.53 10.18
CA PRO A 128 1.11 12.82 9.88
C PRO A 128 0.72 12.29 8.49
N SER A 129 0.09 11.13 8.44
CA SER A 129 -0.11 10.32 7.23
C SER A 129 -1.37 9.46 7.38
N PHE A 130 -1.77 8.75 6.32
CA PHE A 130 -2.91 7.84 6.36
C PHE A 130 -2.52 6.42 5.94
N VAL A 131 -2.85 5.42 6.76
CA VAL A 131 -2.71 3.99 6.44
C VAL A 131 -4.08 3.31 6.53
N ASN A 132 -4.53 2.77 5.40
CA ASN A 132 -5.87 2.23 5.26
C ASN A 132 -5.93 0.72 5.59
N ILE A 133 -7.15 0.22 5.78
CA ILE A 133 -7.43 -1.17 6.17
C ILE A 133 -6.81 -2.19 5.21
N GLY A 134 -6.30 -3.30 5.76
CA GLY A 134 -5.65 -4.39 5.04
C GLY A 134 -4.23 -4.09 4.58
N ALA A 135 -3.74 -2.86 4.72
CA ALA A 135 -2.36 -2.51 4.40
C ALA A 135 -1.38 -3.20 5.36
N ARG A 136 -0.18 -3.48 4.86
CA ARG A 136 0.94 -3.98 5.67
C ARG A 136 2.14 -3.08 5.46
N VAL A 137 2.60 -2.43 6.53
CA VAL A 137 3.83 -1.63 6.54
C VAL A 137 4.93 -2.43 7.23
N GLY A 138 6.03 -2.71 6.51
CA GLY A 138 7.15 -3.50 7.02
C GLY A 138 8.00 -2.78 8.08
N GLU A 139 8.94 -3.53 8.65
CA GLU A 139 9.82 -3.04 9.72
C GLU A 139 10.73 -1.90 9.26
N GLY A 140 10.98 -0.95 10.16
CA GLY A 140 11.88 0.19 9.92
C GLY A 140 11.43 1.15 8.81
N THR A 141 10.24 0.97 8.25
CA THR A 141 9.73 1.80 7.15
C THR A 141 9.36 3.21 7.63
N MET A 142 9.71 4.21 6.82
CA MET A 142 9.35 5.61 7.04
C MET A 142 8.16 5.99 6.17
N VAL A 143 7.07 6.42 6.81
CA VAL A 143 5.88 6.95 6.16
C VAL A 143 5.81 8.44 6.46
N ASP A 144 6.30 9.27 5.54
CA ASP A 144 6.46 10.71 5.76
C ASP A 144 5.13 11.48 5.72
N THR A 145 5.24 12.75 6.09
CA THR A 145 4.12 13.69 6.20
C THR A 145 3.32 13.76 4.90
N TRP A 146 2.01 13.54 5.02
CA TRP A 146 1.01 13.46 3.97
C TRP A 146 1.20 12.31 2.98
N ALA A 147 2.06 11.33 3.28
CA ALA A 147 2.05 10.09 2.54
C ALA A 147 0.75 9.31 2.81
N THR A 148 0.36 8.49 1.83
CA THR A 148 -0.83 7.63 1.95
C THR A 148 -0.46 6.19 1.61
N VAL A 149 -0.83 5.26 2.47
CA VAL A 149 -0.76 3.81 2.22
C VAL A 149 -2.18 3.29 2.08
N GLY A 150 -2.60 3.05 0.83
CA GLY A 150 -3.94 2.63 0.46
C GLY A 150 -4.32 1.23 0.95
N SER A 151 -5.60 0.89 0.81
CA SER A 151 -6.13 -0.39 1.30
C SER A 151 -5.41 -1.58 0.64
N CYS A 152 -5.10 -2.59 1.45
CA CYS A 152 -4.40 -3.80 1.02
C CYS A 152 -2.95 -3.61 0.53
N ALA A 153 -2.43 -2.38 0.43
CA ALA A 153 -1.06 -2.14 -0.05
C ALA A 153 -0.01 -2.87 0.79
N GLN A 154 1.01 -3.41 0.14
CA GLN A 154 2.10 -4.16 0.78
C GLN A 154 3.39 -3.35 0.70
N ILE A 155 3.83 -2.81 1.82
CA ILE A 155 5.07 -2.05 1.92
C ILE A 155 6.09 -2.91 2.65
N GLY A 156 7.24 -3.11 2.02
CA GLY A 156 8.37 -3.88 2.52
C GLY A 156 9.06 -3.25 3.73
N ALA A 157 10.12 -3.91 4.19
CA ALA A 157 10.99 -3.42 5.25
C ALA A 157 11.98 -2.38 4.73
N GLY A 158 12.33 -1.40 5.57
CA GLY A 158 13.30 -0.36 5.23
C GLY A 158 12.90 0.53 4.05
N VAL A 159 11.61 0.59 3.72
CA VAL A 159 11.09 1.46 2.67
C VAL A 159 11.05 2.89 3.18
N HIS A 160 11.27 3.86 2.29
CA HIS A 160 11.04 5.27 2.58
C HIS A 160 9.97 5.82 1.63
N LEU A 161 8.77 6.06 2.15
CA LEU A 161 7.71 6.80 1.47
C LEU A 161 7.86 8.27 1.83
N SER A 162 8.38 9.08 0.90
CA SER A 162 8.64 10.50 1.12
C SER A 162 7.36 11.33 1.23
N GLY A 163 7.50 12.59 1.64
CA GLY A 163 6.37 13.48 1.87
C GLY A 163 5.40 13.57 0.69
N GLY A 164 4.12 13.30 0.97
CA GLY A 164 3.06 13.34 -0.04
C GLY A 164 3.12 12.22 -1.08
N ALA A 165 3.90 11.15 -0.86
CA ALA A 165 3.86 9.98 -1.74
C ALA A 165 2.55 9.20 -1.54
N GLY A 166 1.86 8.85 -2.62
CA GLY A 166 0.63 8.07 -2.57
C GLY A 166 0.83 6.65 -3.07
N ILE A 167 0.43 5.69 -2.24
CA ILE A 167 0.36 4.27 -2.59
C ILE A 167 -1.11 3.90 -2.69
N GLY A 168 -1.57 3.60 -3.91
CA GLY A 168 -2.97 3.33 -4.21
C GLY A 168 -3.52 2.09 -3.50
N GLY A 169 -4.78 2.17 -3.09
CA GLY A 169 -5.49 1.04 -2.49
C GLY A 169 -6.18 0.16 -3.53
N VAL A 170 -6.20 -1.15 -3.32
CA VAL A 170 -6.89 -2.11 -4.21
C VAL A 170 -7.63 -3.15 -3.38
N LEU A 171 -8.88 -2.84 -3.02
CA LEU A 171 -9.76 -3.76 -2.31
C LEU A 171 -10.59 -4.61 -3.30
N GLU A 172 -11.16 -3.97 -4.31
CA GLU A 172 -11.87 -4.63 -5.41
C GLU A 172 -11.23 -4.24 -6.75
N PRO A 173 -11.25 -5.12 -7.77
CA PRO A 173 -11.76 -6.50 -7.75
C PRO A 173 -10.99 -7.46 -6.81
N LEU A 174 -11.64 -8.53 -6.35
CA LEU A 174 -11.07 -9.45 -5.34
C LEU A 174 -9.75 -10.10 -5.81
N GLN A 175 -9.69 -10.47 -7.09
CA GLN A 175 -8.53 -11.10 -7.73
C GLN A 175 -7.37 -10.13 -8.01
N ALA A 176 -7.62 -8.82 -8.00
CA ALA A 176 -6.59 -7.84 -8.32
C ALA A 176 -5.51 -7.80 -7.24
N GLY A 177 -4.24 -7.80 -7.66
CA GLY A 177 -3.10 -7.59 -6.77
C GLY A 177 -3.16 -6.20 -6.12
N PRO A 178 -2.80 -6.06 -4.82
CA PRO A 178 -2.56 -4.75 -4.25
C PRO A 178 -1.32 -4.09 -4.85
N VAL A 179 -1.16 -2.79 -4.63
CA VAL A 179 0.12 -2.13 -4.88
C VAL A 179 1.17 -2.71 -3.93
N VAL A 180 2.35 -3.01 -4.47
CA VAL A 180 3.47 -3.59 -3.72
C VAL A 180 4.68 -2.69 -3.88
N ILE A 181 5.27 -2.32 -2.74
CA ILE A 181 6.57 -1.67 -2.67
C ILE A 181 7.48 -2.62 -1.90
N GLU A 182 8.40 -3.30 -2.57
CA GLU A 182 9.30 -4.28 -1.95
C GLU A 182 10.42 -3.62 -1.12
N ASP A 183 11.17 -4.44 -0.40
CA ASP A 183 12.12 -4.03 0.62
C ASP A 183 13.17 -3.02 0.11
N GLY A 184 13.55 -2.07 0.97
CA GLY A 184 14.60 -1.09 0.70
C GLY A 184 14.30 -0.07 -0.40
N ALA A 185 13.09 -0.09 -0.98
CA ALA A 185 12.70 0.87 -1.99
C ALA A 185 12.59 2.29 -1.43
N PHE A 186 12.92 3.28 -2.27
CA PHE A 186 12.75 4.70 -1.97
C PHE A 186 11.72 5.30 -2.92
N ILE A 187 10.65 5.89 -2.37
CA ILE A 187 9.58 6.53 -3.13
C ILE A 187 9.65 8.02 -2.86
N GLY A 188 10.11 8.78 -3.86
CA GLY A 188 10.34 10.22 -3.77
C GLY A 188 9.08 11.03 -3.51
N ALA A 189 9.26 12.27 -3.03
CA ALA A 189 8.15 13.12 -2.65
C ALA A 189 7.20 13.36 -3.84
N ARG A 190 5.89 13.34 -3.57
CA ARG A 190 4.83 13.51 -4.57
C ARG A 190 4.83 12.46 -5.69
N ALA A 191 5.53 11.33 -5.53
CA ALA A 191 5.34 10.18 -6.40
C ALA A 191 4.02 9.47 -6.07
N GLU A 192 3.43 8.81 -7.06
CA GLU A 192 2.21 8.02 -6.92
C GLU A 192 2.43 6.63 -7.55
N VAL A 193 2.05 5.58 -6.83
CA VAL A 193 2.07 4.19 -7.34
C VAL A 193 0.70 3.58 -7.09
N ALA A 194 -0.02 3.21 -8.15
CA ALA A 194 -1.43 2.82 -8.08
C ALA A 194 -1.73 1.55 -8.88
N GLU A 195 -2.98 1.08 -8.80
CA GLU A 195 -3.54 0.07 -9.72
C GLU A 195 -2.80 -1.28 -9.73
N GLY A 196 -2.25 -1.70 -8.59
CA GLY A 196 -1.57 -2.99 -8.44
C GLY A 196 -0.14 -3.01 -9.00
N VAL A 197 0.44 -1.85 -9.32
CA VAL A 197 1.85 -1.75 -9.73
C VAL A 197 2.76 -2.33 -8.64
N ILE A 198 3.79 -3.05 -9.07
CA ILE A 198 4.85 -3.60 -8.22
C ILE A 198 6.12 -2.79 -8.42
N VAL A 199 6.65 -2.22 -7.34
CA VAL A 199 8.00 -1.63 -7.30
C VAL A 199 8.90 -2.62 -6.58
N ARG A 200 9.82 -3.24 -7.33
CA ARG A 200 10.69 -4.28 -6.83
C ARG A 200 11.78 -3.76 -5.90
N GLU A 201 12.39 -4.71 -5.19
CA GLU A 201 13.39 -4.48 -4.15
C GLU A 201 14.44 -3.43 -4.53
N GLY A 202 14.71 -2.51 -3.60
CA GLY A 202 15.79 -1.52 -3.71
C GLY A 202 15.61 -0.44 -4.77
N ALA A 203 14.52 -0.44 -5.53
CA ALA A 203 14.25 0.57 -6.55
C ALA A 203 14.13 1.98 -5.94
N VAL A 204 14.50 2.99 -6.72
CA VAL A 204 14.50 4.41 -6.32
C VAL A 204 13.67 5.20 -7.30
N LEU A 205 12.51 5.69 -6.86
CA LEU A 205 11.69 6.62 -7.61
C LEU A 205 12.03 8.05 -7.17
N SER A 206 12.34 8.91 -8.14
CA SER A 206 12.49 10.35 -7.90
C SER A 206 11.14 11.00 -7.55
N MET A 207 11.17 12.30 -7.27
CA MET A 207 9.95 13.09 -7.09
C MET A 207 9.08 13.08 -8.35
N GLY A 208 7.76 13.06 -8.17
CA GLY A 208 6.78 13.19 -9.27
C GLY A 208 6.76 12.02 -10.26
N VAL A 209 7.25 10.84 -9.87
CA VAL A 209 7.05 9.62 -10.66
C VAL A 209 5.63 9.10 -10.40
N TYR A 210 4.86 8.87 -11.47
CA TYR A 210 3.46 8.45 -11.44
C TYR A 210 3.31 7.12 -12.18
N LEU A 211 3.04 6.05 -11.44
CA LEU A 211 2.90 4.71 -11.98
C LEU A 211 1.48 4.20 -11.77
N GLY A 212 0.77 3.96 -12.88
CA GLY A 212 -0.45 3.16 -12.92
C GLY A 212 -0.31 2.00 -13.89
N ALA A 213 -1.38 1.21 -14.05
CA ALA A 213 -1.43 0.04 -14.92
C ALA A 213 -1.25 0.38 -16.42
N SER A 214 -1.33 1.66 -16.78
CA SER A 214 -1.12 2.15 -18.15
C SER A 214 0.16 2.98 -18.34
N THR A 215 0.90 3.26 -17.26
CA THR A 215 2.13 4.05 -17.36
C THR A 215 3.21 3.23 -18.07
N LYS A 216 3.77 3.79 -19.14
CA LYS A 216 4.98 3.26 -19.77
C LYS A 216 6.18 3.58 -18.89
N ILE A 217 6.95 2.56 -18.54
CA ILE A 217 8.23 2.68 -17.86
C ILE A 217 9.31 2.30 -18.87
N VAL A 218 10.17 3.24 -19.26
CA VAL A 218 11.12 3.06 -20.38
C VAL A 218 12.54 2.99 -19.85
N ASP A 219 13.29 1.97 -20.24
CA ASP A 219 14.73 1.94 -19.97
C ASP A 219 15.47 2.79 -20.99
N ARG A 220 16.14 3.86 -20.53
CA ARG A 220 16.82 4.80 -21.44
C ARG A 220 17.99 4.15 -22.19
N ALA A 221 18.60 3.11 -21.63
CA ALA A 221 19.78 2.48 -22.21
C ALA A 221 19.41 1.48 -23.31
N THR A 222 18.26 0.81 -23.17
CA THR A 222 17.84 -0.28 -24.08
C THR A 222 16.64 0.06 -24.95
N GLY A 223 15.84 1.05 -24.56
CA GLY A 223 14.55 1.38 -25.17
C GLY A 223 13.42 0.39 -24.81
N GLU A 224 13.68 -0.59 -23.94
CA GLU A 224 12.68 -1.54 -23.46
C GLU A 224 11.57 -0.83 -22.67
N VAL A 225 10.33 -1.28 -22.85
CA VAL A 225 9.15 -0.69 -22.20
C VAL A 225 8.50 -1.72 -21.28
N PHE A 226 8.45 -1.38 -19.99
CA PHE A 226 7.74 -2.10 -18.95
C PHE A 226 6.39 -1.42 -18.67
N VAL A 227 5.45 -2.20 -18.14
CA VAL A 227 4.15 -1.74 -17.65
C VAL A 227 3.81 -2.54 -16.40
N GLY A 228 3.29 -1.88 -15.36
CA GLY A 228 2.85 -2.55 -14.13
C GLY A 228 3.95 -2.97 -13.17
N GLU A 229 5.21 -3.01 -13.59
CA GLU A 229 6.32 -3.44 -12.74
C GLU A 229 7.59 -2.61 -12.97
N VAL A 230 8.19 -2.12 -11.88
CA VAL A 230 9.51 -1.49 -11.87
C VAL A 230 10.54 -2.55 -11.47
N PRO A 231 11.57 -2.83 -12.30
CA PRO A 231 12.60 -3.81 -11.98
C PRO A 231 13.38 -3.48 -10.69
N ALA A 232 13.94 -4.52 -10.07
CA ALA A 232 14.73 -4.36 -8.85
C ALA A 232 15.91 -3.42 -9.09
N TYR A 233 16.20 -2.59 -8.10
CA TYR A 233 17.32 -1.62 -8.11
C TYR A 233 17.32 -0.65 -9.31
N ALA A 234 16.17 -0.45 -9.96
CA ALA A 234 16.00 0.58 -10.98
C ALA A 234 15.95 1.97 -10.34
N VAL A 235 16.61 2.95 -10.96
CA VAL A 235 16.48 4.37 -10.63
C VAL A 235 15.57 5.02 -11.67
N VAL A 236 14.43 5.54 -11.21
CA VAL A 236 13.33 5.98 -12.07
C VAL A 236 13.06 7.48 -11.88
N VAL A 237 12.97 8.21 -12.98
CA VAL A 237 12.62 9.64 -13.01
C VAL A 237 11.39 9.88 -13.90
N PRO A 238 10.65 10.97 -13.70
CA PRO A 238 9.61 11.36 -14.66
C PRO A 238 10.24 11.76 -16.00
N GLY A 239 9.58 11.42 -17.10
CA GLY A 239 10.03 11.77 -18.44
C GLY A 239 8.87 11.85 -19.42
N SER A 240 9.20 11.84 -20.71
CA SER A 240 8.21 11.84 -21.78
C SER A 240 8.69 11.05 -22.98
N LEU A 241 7.73 10.45 -23.70
CA LEU A 241 7.94 9.84 -25.00
C LEU A 241 7.35 10.74 -26.09
N PRO A 242 7.98 10.84 -27.27
CA PRO A 242 7.40 11.57 -28.39
C PRO A 242 6.05 10.97 -28.78
N GLY A 243 5.07 11.84 -29.01
CA GLY A 243 3.75 11.44 -29.48
C GLY A 243 3.78 10.94 -30.92
N LYS A 244 2.67 10.32 -31.34
CA LYS A 244 2.47 10.03 -32.76
C LYS A 244 2.44 11.35 -33.56
N PRO A 245 2.97 11.40 -34.79
CA PRO A 245 2.79 12.54 -35.67
C PRO A 245 1.30 12.90 -35.81
N LEU A 246 1.03 14.20 -35.95
CA LEU A 246 -0.30 14.70 -36.26
C LEU A 246 -0.73 14.28 -37.68
N PRO A 247 -2.03 14.38 -38.04
CA PRO A 247 -2.50 14.01 -39.37
C PRO A 247 -1.81 14.75 -40.52
N ASP A 248 -1.24 15.93 -40.25
CA ASP A 248 -0.47 16.74 -41.21
C ASP A 248 1.02 16.34 -41.30
N GLY A 249 1.44 15.30 -40.56
CA GLY A 249 2.82 14.81 -40.51
C GLY A 249 3.74 15.58 -39.56
N SER A 250 3.26 16.65 -38.90
CA SER A 250 4.06 17.38 -37.92
C SER A 250 4.22 16.60 -36.60
N PRO A 251 5.29 16.84 -35.80
CA PRO A 251 5.48 16.15 -34.53
C PRO A 251 4.31 16.39 -33.56
N GLY A 252 3.73 15.31 -33.05
CA GLY A 252 2.70 15.39 -32.01
C GLY A 252 3.28 15.71 -30.62
N PRO A 253 2.42 16.10 -29.66
CA PRO A 253 2.84 16.39 -28.30
C PRO A 253 3.42 15.15 -27.62
N SER A 254 4.46 15.34 -26.80
CA SER A 254 5.01 14.25 -26.00
C SER A 254 4.04 13.86 -24.87
N LEU A 255 4.02 12.57 -24.54
CA LEU A 255 3.18 12.03 -23.47
C LEU A 255 4.06 11.58 -22.31
N TYR A 256 3.52 11.69 -21.09
CA TYR A 256 4.21 11.28 -19.87
C TYR A 256 4.64 9.81 -19.93
N CYS A 257 5.84 9.53 -19.43
CA CYS A 257 6.31 8.20 -19.08
C CYS A 257 7.19 8.26 -17.83
N ALA A 258 7.44 7.10 -17.23
CA ALA A 258 8.54 6.94 -16.29
C ALA A 258 9.78 6.46 -17.05
N VAL A 259 10.98 6.90 -16.64
CA VAL A 259 12.24 6.55 -17.30
C VAL A 259 13.18 5.93 -16.30
N ILE A 260 13.61 4.69 -16.56
CA ILE A 260 14.73 4.06 -15.85
C ILE A 260 16.01 4.67 -16.41
N VAL A 261 16.72 5.45 -15.59
CA VAL A 261 17.96 6.13 -15.99
C VAL A 261 19.20 5.29 -15.73
N LYS A 262 19.14 4.38 -14.75
CA LYS A 262 20.18 3.39 -14.47
C LYS A 262 19.58 2.23 -13.68
N ARG A 263 20.25 1.09 -13.75
CA ARG A 263 20.04 -0.04 -12.85
C ARG A 263 21.32 -0.21 -12.04
N VAL A 264 21.18 -0.28 -10.72
CA VAL A 264 22.31 -0.52 -9.82
C VAL A 264 22.22 -1.93 -9.25
N ASP A 265 23.29 -2.40 -8.61
CA ASP A 265 23.24 -3.61 -7.80
C ASP A 265 22.97 -3.27 -6.33
N ALA A 266 22.68 -4.31 -5.53
CA ALA A 266 22.43 -4.17 -4.10
C ALA A 266 23.60 -3.52 -3.34
N GLN A 267 24.84 -3.82 -3.73
CA GLN A 267 26.03 -3.31 -3.08
C GLN A 267 26.20 -1.80 -3.30
N THR A 268 25.94 -1.34 -4.51
CA THR A 268 25.95 0.06 -4.92
C THR A 268 24.81 0.79 -4.22
N ARG A 269 23.59 0.22 -4.23
CA ARG A 269 22.42 0.80 -3.54
C ARG A 269 22.64 1.00 -2.04
N ALA A 270 23.39 0.12 -1.38
CA ALA A 270 23.69 0.21 0.05
C ALA A 270 24.77 1.26 0.38
N LYS A 271 25.67 1.59 -0.56
CA LYS A 271 26.80 2.50 -0.34
C LYS A 271 26.58 3.91 -0.88
N THR A 272 25.73 4.05 -1.90
CA THR A 272 25.50 5.32 -2.60
C THR A 272 24.30 6.05 -2.01
N ALA A 273 24.47 7.33 -1.71
CA ALA A 273 23.36 8.14 -1.22
C ALA A 273 22.28 8.30 -2.29
N ILE A 274 21.00 8.40 -1.89
CA ILE A 274 19.88 8.58 -2.84
C ILE A 274 20.11 9.77 -3.79
N ASN A 275 20.63 10.88 -3.26
CA ASN A 275 20.94 12.07 -4.06
C ASN A 275 22.03 11.82 -5.11
N GLU A 276 22.97 10.92 -4.86
CA GLU A 276 24.01 10.56 -5.83
C GLU A 276 23.43 9.65 -6.92
N LEU A 277 22.55 8.71 -6.56
CA LEU A 277 21.85 7.87 -7.54
C LEU A 277 21.02 8.68 -8.55
N LEU A 278 20.39 9.76 -8.09
CA LEU A 278 19.48 10.59 -8.88
C LEU A 278 20.14 11.69 -9.74
N ARG A 279 21.45 11.95 -9.59
CA ARG A 279 22.13 13.08 -10.25
C ARG A 279 22.48 12.88 -11.72
N ASP A 280 22.48 11.64 -12.22
CA ASP A 280 22.79 11.27 -13.62
C ASP A 280 21.72 10.35 -14.22
#